data_AF-A0A9E4I325-F1
#
_entry.id   AF-A0A9E4I325-F1
#
_cell.length_a   1.000
_cell.length_b   1.000
_cell.length_c   1.000
_cell.angle_alpha   90.00
_cell.angle_beta   90.00
_cell.angle_gamma   90.00
#
_symmetry.space_group_name_H-M   'P 1'
#
loop_
_entity.id
_entity.type
_entity.pdbx_description
1 polymer ?
#
loop_
_entity_poly.entity_id
_entity_poly.type
_entity_poly.pdbx_seq_one_letter_code
_entity_poly.pdbx_strand_id
1 'polypeptide(L)'
;MSASTSPRARDLIGDLAARGRYHFTSSEVRSTIGVSEAATRQALSRLAAKGEIASPARGFYVIVPPEYRRLGCLPADHFIPALMEHRSTRYYVGLLSAAQYHGAAHHRPQEFQVVVERNRPAIVCGVVRVAFAARRNLAGVPVERFNNPRGTVVVSTVEATAIDLVGYMHRAGGLDRVAGVLSELGEDMDPERLVEASKSASIRWAQRLGYLLEHVGAADGVVPLKEHVRQRARNYTTLLPSADAIGAPRSKDWRLLVNASIEADA
;
A
#
# COMPACT_ATOMS: atom_id res chain seq x y z
N MET A 1 -37.61 8.46 -38.48
CA MET A 1 -37.09 7.25 -37.82
C MET A 1 -35.60 7.48 -37.56
N SER A 2 -35.23 7.95 -36.36
CA SER A 2 -33.81 8.14 -36.02
C SER A 2 -33.14 6.79 -35.86
N ALA A 3 -32.16 6.51 -36.72
CA ALA A 3 -31.24 5.40 -36.52
C ALA A 3 -30.42 5.68 -35.26
N SER A 4 -30.78 5.03 -34.15
CA SER A 4 -29.96 4.96 -32.95
C SER A 4 -28.63 4.31 -33.32
N THR A 5 -27.62 5.15 -33.55
CA THR A 5 -26.27 4.68 -33.84
C THR A 5 -25.68 4.26 -32.50
N SER A 6 -25.50 2.94 -32.27
CA SER A 6 -24.90 2.45 -31.03
C SER A 6 -23.60 3.23 -30.74
N PRO A 7 -23.43 3.80 -29.54
CA PRO A 7 -22.28 4.64 -29.21
C PRO A 7 -20.99 3.83 -29.39
N ARG A 8 -19.95 4.42 -29.99
CA ARG A 8 -18.68 3.72 -30.17
C ARG A 8 -17.96 3.64 -28.82
N ALA A 9 -17.10 2.64 -28.65
CA ALA A 9 -16.32 2.50 -27.42
C ALA A 9 -15.48 3.73 -27.07
N ARG A 10 -15.08 4.51 -28.08
CA ARG A 10 -14.34 5.77 -27.89
C ARG A 10 -15.22 6.88 -27.29
N ASP A 11 -16.47 6.96 -27.71
CA ASP A 11 -17.41 7.97 -27.22
C ASP A 11 -17.74 7.67 -25.75
N LEU A 12 -17.95 6.39 -25.42
CA LEU A 12 -18.17 5.93 -24.05
C LEU A 12 -17.04 6.33 -23.09
N ILE A 13 -15.77 6.11 -23.46
CA ILE A 13 -14.65 6.50 -22.60
C ILE A 13 -14.53 8.02 -22.48
N GLY A 14 -14.87 8.77 -23.53
CA GLY A 14 -14.93 10.23 -23.48
C GLY A 14 -15.97 10.71 -22.46
N ASP A 15 -17.19 10.18 -22.52
CA ASP A 15 -18.28 10.52 -21.61
C ASP A 15 -17.99 10.12 -20.16
N LEU A 16 -17.31 8.99 -19.95
CA LEU A 16 -16.87 8.56 -18.61
C LEU A 16 -15.83 9.54 -18.05
N ALA A 17 -14.81 9.87 -18.83
CA ALA A 17 -13.76 10.80 -18.41
C ALA A 17 -14.32 12.22 -18.14
N ALA A 18 -15.26 12.69 -18.96
CA ALA A 18 -15.94 13.98 -18.78
C ALA A 18 -16.74 14.04 -17.46
N ARG A 19 -17.24 12.90 -16.98
CA ARG A 19 -17.93 12.77 -15.68
C ARG A 19 -16.98 12.48 -14.51
N GLY A 20 -15.66 12.54 -14.73
CA GLY A 20 -14.66 12.25 -13.71
C GLY A 20 -14.44 10.76 -13.43
N ARG A 21 -15.06 9.85 -14.18
CA ARG A 21 -14.90 8.40 -14.01
C ARG A 21 -13.83 7.87 -14.96
N TYR A 22 -12.69 7.45 -14.42
CA TYR A 22 -11.53 6.99 -15.21
C TYR A 22 -11.35 5.47 -15.21
N HIS A 23 -12.39 4.71 -14.89
CA HIS A 23 -12.35 3.25 -14.91
C HIS A 23 -13.69 2.68 -15.39
N PHE A 24 -13.65 1.48 -15.94
CA PHE A 24 -14.83 0.73 -16.37
C PHE A 24 -14.51 -0.76 -16.51
N THR A 25 -15.54 -1.58 -16.68
CA THR A 25 -15.41 -3.01 -16.90
C THR A 25 -15.77 -3.41 -18.34
N SER A 26 -15.21 -4.52 -18.84
CA SER A 26 -15.62 -5.05 -20.14
C SER A 26 -17.11 -5.40 -20.20
N SER A 27 -17.71 -5.79 -19.06
CA SER A 27 -19.15 -6.02 -18.94
C SER A 27 -19.97 -4.75 -19.15
N GLU A 28 -19.55 -3.62 -18.56
CA GLU A 28 -20.21 -2.33 -18.75
C GLU A 28 -20.18 -1.90 -20.22
N VAL A 29 -19.02 -1.99 -20.88
CA VAL A 29 -18.90 -1.67 -22.31
C VAL A 29 -19.81 -2.55 -23.15
N ARG A 30 -19.84 -3.86 -22.88
CA ARG A 30 -20.71 -4.80 -23.58
C ARG A 30 -22.20 -4.42 -23.42
N SER A 31 -22.62 -4.10 -22.20
CA SER A 31 -24.02 -3.72 -21.91
C SER A 31 -24.41 -2.39 -22.55
N THR A 32 -23.52 -1.41 -22.59
CA THR A 32 -23.83 -0.06 -23.10
C THR A 32 -23.82 0.00 -24.62
N ILE A 33 -22.87 -0.68 -25.27
CA ILE A 33 -22.72 -0.65 -26.73
C ILE A 33 -23.62 -1.71 -27.41
N GLY A 34 -23.99 -2.78 -26.69
CA GLY A 34 -24.88 -3.83 -27.20
C GLY A 34 -24.21 -4.74 -28.25
N VAL A 35 -22.90 -4.90 -28.21
CA VAL A 35 -22.13 -5.73 -29.16
C VAL A 35 -21.70 -7.06 -28.54
N SER A 36 -21.31 -8.02 -29.40
CA SER A 36 -20.80 -9.31 -28.96
C SER A 36 -19.54 -9.18 -28.10
N GLU A 37 -19.22 -10.22 -27.34
CA GLU A 37 -17.99 -10.25 -26.53
C GLU A 37 -16.72 -10.10 -27.40
N ALA A 38 -16.69 -10.77 -28.55
CA ALA A 38 -15.59 -10.68 -29.50
C ALA A 38 -15.41 -9.25 -30.03
N ALA A 39 -16.51 -8.59 -30.40
CA ALA A 39 -16.49 -7.20 -30.86
C ALA A 39 -16.04 -6.23 -29.74
N THR A 40 -16.50 -6.46 -28.50
CA THR A 40 -16.07 -5.69 -27.32
C THR A 40 -14.56 -5.82 -27.12
N ARG A 41 -14.04 -7.05 -27.13
CA ARG A 41 -12.61 -7.33 -26.97
C ARG A 41 -11.77 -6.67 -28.06
N GLN A 42 -12.21 -6.73 -29.31
CA GLN A 42 -11.54 -6.08 -30.43
C GLN A 42 -11.56 -4.54 -30.31
N ALA A 43 -12.67 -3.95 -29.84
CA ALA A 43 -12.75 -2.52 -29.60
C ALA A 43 -11.78 -2.07 -28.49
N LEU A 44 -11.77 -2.77 -27.36
CA LEU A 44 -10.88 -2.47 -26.23
C LEU A 44 -9.40 -2.67 -26.59
N SER A 45 -9.07 -3.72 -27.35
CA SER A 45 -7.72 -3.94 -27.86
C SER A 45 -7.23 -2.78 -28.74
N ARG A 46 -8.09 -2.27 -29.63
CA ARG A 46 -7.76 -1.10 -30.47
C ARG A 46 -7.52 0.17 -29.66
N LEU A 47 -8.30 0.40 -28.59
CA LEU A 47 -8.10 1.54 -27.69
C LEU A 47 -6.80 1.40 -26.88
N ALA A 48 -6.51 0.19 -26.39
CA ALA A 48 -5.28 -0.11 -25.65
C ALA A 48 -4.03 0.06 -26.54
N ALA A 49 -4.08 -0.40 -27.80
CA ALA A 49 -3.01 -0.21 -28.77
C ALA A 49 -2.72 1.27 -29.07
N LYS A 50 -3.73 2.14 -28.92
CA LYS A 50 -3.57 3.60 -29.04
C LYS A 50 -3.13 4.28 -27.75
N GLY A 51 -2.99 3.53 -26.65
CA GLY A 51 -2.66 4.06 -25.32
C GLY A 51 -3.78 4.92 -24.71
N GLU A 52 -5.03 4.77 -25.16
CA GLU A 52 -6.18 5.51 -24.62
C GLU A 52 -6.77 4.83 -23.37
N ILE A 53 -6.51 3.53 -23.21
CA ILE A 53 -6.89 2.74 -22.04
C ILE A 53 -5.75 1.80 -21.64
N ALA A 54 -5.77 1.35 -20.40
CA ALA A 54 -4.92 0.27 -19.90
C ALA A 54 -5.73 -0.69 -19.02
N SER A 55 -5.20 -1.89 -18.76
CA SER A 55 -5.90 -2.91 -17.96
C SER A 55 -5.03 -3.37 -16.78
N PRO A 56 -5.23 -2.82 -15.57
CA PRO A 56 -4.50 -3.26 -14.38
C PRO A 56 -5.01 -4.60 -13.83
N ALA A 57 -6.17 -5.07 -14.29
CA ALA A 57 -6.73 -6.37 -13.93
C ALA A 57 -7.64 -6.90 -15.03
N ARG A 58 -7.73 -8.22 -15.18
CA ARG A 58 -8.61 -8.87 -16.17
C ARG A 58 -10.04 -8.33 -16.04
N GLY A 59 -10.58 -7.81 -17.16
CA GLY A 59 -11.94 -7.29 -17.24
C GLY A 59 -12.14 -5.89 -16.65
N PHE A 60 -11.11 -5.30 -16.05
CA PHE A 60 -11.10 -3.94 -15.50
C PHE A 60 -10.14 -3.08 -16.31
N TYR A 61 -10.61 -1.90 -16.70
CA TYR A 61 -9.88 -0.98 -17.55
C TYR A 61 -9.85 0.40 -16.91
N VAL A 62 -8.75 1.10 -17.14
CA VAL A 62 -8.59 2.50 -16.79
C VAL A 62 -8.45 3.33 -18.06
N ILE A 63 -9.05 4.51 -18.07
CA ILE A 63 -8.86 5.49 -19.12
C ILE A 63 -7.51 6.16 -18.87
N VAL A 64 -6.68 6.29 -19.90
CA VAL A 64 -5.34 6.87 -19.81
C VAL A 64 -5.32 8.23 -20.53
N PRO A 65 -5.48 9.33 -19.76
CA PRO A 65 -5.34 10.69 -20.27
C PRO A 65 -3.96 10.95 -20.90
N PRO A 66 -3.84 11.97 -21.77
CA PRO A 66 -2.57 12.34 -22.40
C PRO A 66 -1.40 12.48 -21.41
N GLU A 67 -1.62 13.08 -20.24
CA GLU A 67 -0.60 13.29 -19.21
C GLU A 67 -0.03 11.99 -18.62
N TYR A 68 -0.76 10.88 -18.71
CA TYR A 68 -0.33 9.56 -18.21
C TYR A 68 0.06 8.57 -19.30
N ARG A 69 0.03 8.95 -20.58
CA ARG A 69 0.38 8.03 -21.69
C ARG A 69 1.79 7.48 -21.59
N ARG A 70 2.74 8.27 -21.08
CA ARG A 70 4.13 7.81 -20.85
C ARG A 70 4.21 6.70 -19.80
N LEU A 71 3.31 6.70 -18.82
CA LEU A 71 3.25 5.62 -17.83
C LEU A 71 2.65 4.34 -18.42
N GLY A 72 1.89 4.45 -19.51
CA GLY A 72 1.11 3.35 -20.08
C GLY A 72 -0.04 2.88 -19.19
N CYS A 73 -0.36 3.61 -18.12
CA CYS A 73 -1.43 3.35 -17.16
C CYS A 73 -1.67 4.60 -16.29
N LEU A 74 -2.73 4.58 -15.48
CA LEU A 74 -2.89 5.57 -14.42
C LEU A 74 -1.93 5.29 -13.25
N PRO A 75 -1.50 6.32 -12.50
CA PRO A 75 -0.90 6.14 -11.19
C PRO A 75 -1.71 5.18 -10.31
N ALA A 76 -1.03 4.37 -9.51
CA ALA A 76 -1.67 3.28 -8.76
C ALA A 76 -2.76 3.79 -7.80
N ASP A 77 -2.49 4.87 -7.09
CA ASP A 77 -3.44 5.53 -6.18
C ASP A 77 -4.69 6.06 -6.89
N HIS A 78 -4.63 6.29 -8.20
CA HIS A 78 -5.78 6.72 -9.00
C HIS A 78 -6.73 5.59 -9.40
N PHE A 79 -6.30 4.32 -9.38
CA PHE A 79 -7.15 3.20 -9.78
C PHE A 79 -7.36 2.14 -8.71
N ILE A 80 -6.48 2.06 -7.70
CA ILE A 80 -6.59 1.05 -6.64
C ILE A 80 -7.92 1.17 -5.86
N PRO A 81 -8.42 2.35 -5.48
CA PRO A 81 -9.71 2.45 -4.80
C PRO A 81 -10.85 1.78 -5.58
N ALA A 82 -11.01 2.14 -6.85
CA ALA A 82 -12.05 1.58 -7.72
C ALA A 82 -11.84 0.08 -8.02
N LEU A 83 -10.58 -0.35 -8.17
CA LEU A 83 -10.27 -1.77 -8.40
C LEU A 83 -10.58 -2.63 -7.17
N MET A 84 -10.30 -2.12 -5.97
CA MET A 84 -10.58 -2.82 -4.71
C MET A 84 -12.09 -2.87 -4.44
N GLU A 85 -12.82 -1.79 -4.72
CA GLU A 85 -14.29 -1.76 -4.69
C GLU A 85 -14.91 -2.77 -5.67
N HIS A 86 -14.46 -2.78 -6.93
CA HIS A 86 -14.91 -3.73 -7.94
C HIS A 86 -14.68 -5.19 -7.53
N ARG A 87 -13.62 -5.45 -6.76
CA ARG A 87 -13.28 -6.77 -6.21
C ARG A 87 -13.90 -7.04 -4.83
N SER A 88 -14.70 -6.12 -4.30
CA SER A 88 -15.24 -6.16 -2.93
C SER A 88 -14.17 -6.52 -1.89
N THR A 89 -12.98 -5.94 -2.04
CA THR A 89 -11.80 -6.29 -1.25
C THR A 89 -11.41 -5.14 -0.35
N ARG A 90 -11.37 -5.38 0.97
CA ARG A 90 -10.81 -4.41 1.92
C ARG A 90 -9.30 -4.29 1.71
N TYR A 91 -8.83 -3.06 1.79
CA TYR A 91 -7.42 -2.73 1.60
C TYR A 91 -7.05 -1.48 2.38
N TYR A 92 -5.75 -1.25 2.51
CA TYR A 92 -5.18 0.06 2.77
C TYR A 92 -3.81 0.15 2.06
N VAL A 93 -3.36 1.37 1.79
CA VAL A 93 -1.98 1.65 1.36
C VAL A 93 -1.11 1.56 2.59
N GLY A 94 -0.06 0.75 2.54
CA GLY A 94 0.83 0.48 3.68
C GLY A 94 2.31 0.61 3.30
N LEU A 95 3.18 0.25 4.25
CA LEU A 95 4.64 0.20 4.06
C LEU A 95 5.19 1.55 3.55
N LEU A 96 6.17 1.53 2.64
CA LEU A 96 6.85 2.73 2.15
C LEU A 96 5.91 3.65 1.37
N SER A 97 4.85 3.11 0.75
CA SER A 97 3.84 3.95 0.09
C SER A 97 3.01 4.74 1.10
N ALA A 98 2.68 4.16 2.25
CA ALA A 98 2.02 4.90 3.32
C ALA A 98 2.96 5.92 3.97
N ALA A 99 4.21 5.53 4.21
CA ALA A 99 5.23 6.44 4.75
C ALA A 99 5.38 7.69 3.86
N GLN A 100 5.34 7.52 2.53
CA GLN A 100 5.33 8.64 1.59
C GLN A 100 4.12 9.58 1.76
N TYR A 101 2.92 9.06 2.02
CA TYR A 101 1.73 9.91 2.28
C TYR A 101 1.88 10.71 3.58
N HIS A 102 2.64 10.20 4.53
CA HIS A 102 2.98 10.87 5.80
C HIS A 102 4.25 11.71 5.71
N GLY A 103 4.80 11.94 4.51
CA GLY A 103 6.02 12.73 4.32
C GLY A 103 7.33 12.02 4.67
N ALA A 104 7.27 10.82 5.25
CA ALA A 104 8.42 10.06 5.77
C ALA A 104 9.05 9.11 4.73
N ALA A 105 9.44 9.64 3.57
CA ALA A 105 10.16 8.88 2.55
C ALA A 105 10.96 9.79 1.62
N HIS A 106 12.28 9.89 1.86
CA HIS A 106 13.21 10.64 0.99
C HIS A 106 13.21 10.21 -0.49
N HIS A 107 12.83 8.96 -0.77
CA HIS A 107 12.74 8.43 -2.12
C HIS A 107 11.38 7.79 -2.40
N ARG A 108 10.83 8.08 -3.59
CA ARG A 108 9.59 7.48 -4.05
C ARG A 108 9.75 5.95 -4.12
N PRO A 109 8.84 5.17 -3.50
CA PRO A 109 8.84 3.72 -3.64
C PRO A 109 8.76 3.32 -5.11
N GLN A 110 9.53 2.30 -5.51
CA GLN A 110 9.51 1.77 -6.88
C GLN A 110 8.16 1.13 -7.24
N GLU A 111 7.43 0.65 -6.23
CA GLU A 111 6.12 0.02 -6.36
C GLU A 111 5.15 0.65 -5.37
N PHE A 112 3.89 0.78 -5.78
CA PHE A 112 2.82 1.17 -4.87
C PHE A 112 2.41 -0.02 -4.00
N GLN A 113 2.51 0.11 -2.68
CA GLN A 113 2.37 -0.98 -1.74
C GLN A 113 0.99 -0.97 -1.09
N VAL A 114 0.24 -2.05 -1.31
CA VAL A 114 -1.13 -2.20 -0.84
C VAL A 114 -1.21 -3.43 0.06
N VAL A 115 -1.86 -3.28 1.21
CA VAL A 115 -2.12 -4.39 2.13
C VAL A 115 -3.57 -4.86 1.98
N VAL A 116 -3.74 -6.17 1.90
CA VAL A 116 -5.03 -6.86 1.71
C VAL A 116 -5.15 -8.04 2.68
N GLU A 117 -6.35 -8.61 2.86
CA GLU A 117 -6.56 -9.72 3.80
C GLU A 117 -5.87 -11.02 3.38
N ARG A 118 -5.66 -11.23 2.07
CA ARG A 118 -5.09 -12.46 1.50
C ARG A 118 -4.09 -12.12 0.41
N ASN A 119 -3.06 -12.96 0.24
CA ASN A 119 -2.03 -12.78 -0.78
C ASN A 119 -2.66 -12.60 -2.17
N ARG A 120 -2.09 -11.66 -2.94
CA ARG A 120 -2.49 -11.36 -4.32
C ARG A 120 -1.26 -11.18 -5.20
N PRO A 121 -1.34 -11.55 -6.48
CA PRO A 121 -0.27 -11.27 -7.42
C PRO A 121 -0.10 -9.75 -7.60
N ALA A 122 1.14 -9.32 -7.83
CA ALA A 122 1.45 -7.94 -8.17
C ALA A 122 0.73 -7.50 -9.45
N ILE A 123 0.46 -6.20 -9.57
CA ILE A 123 -0.07 -5.60 -10.80
C ILE A 123 1.08 -4.96 -11.55
N VAL A 124 1.12 -5.23 -12.86
CA VAL A 124 1.99 -4.56 -13.82
C VAL A 124 1.09 -3.95 -14.88
N CYS A 125 1.10 -2.63 -14.98
CA CYS A 125 0.29 -1.89 -15.95
C CYS A 125 1.15 -0.77 -16.54
N GLY A 126 1.68 -0.99 -17.74
CA GLY A 126 2.76 -0.15 -18.28
C GLY A 126 3.99 -0.17 -17.36
N VAL A 127 4.47 1.01 -16.95
CA VAL A 127 5.56 1.13 -15.96
C VAL A 127 5.04 1.13 -14.52
N VAL A 128 3.72 1.23 -14.31
CA VAL A 128 3.12 1.27 -12.98
C VAL A 128 3.14 -0.13 -12.36
N ARG A 129 3.66 -0.22 -11.14
CA ARG A 129 3.78 -1.45 -10.36
C ARG A 129 3.01 -1.32 -9.05
N VAL A 130 2.24 -2.36 -8.71
CA VAL A 130 1.57 -2.47 -7.40
C VAL A 130 1.97 -3.78 -6.75
N ALA A 131 2.55 -3.70 -5.57
CA ALA A 131 2.87 -4.85 -4.74
C ALA A 131 1.80 -5.04 -3.66
N PHE A 132 1.44 -6.30 -3.43
CA PHE A 132 0.52 -6.66 -2.36
C PHE A 132 1.25 -7.34 -1.20
N ALA A 133 0.91 -6.93 0.02
CA ALA A 133 1.20 -7.66 1.25
C ALA A 133 -0.12 -8.18 1.85
N ALA A 134 -0.06 -9.30 2.56
CA ALA A 134 -1.24 -9.89 3.18
C ALA A 134 -1.21 -9.73 4.70
N ARG A 135 -2.30 -9.20 5.28
CA ARG A 135 -2.47 -9.04 6.71
C ARG A 135 -3.78 -9.67 7.18
N ARG A 136 -3.69 -10.69 8.04
CA ARG A 136 -4.87 -11.45 8.49
C ARG A 136 -5.88 -10.59 9.27
N ASN A 137 -5.40 -9.75 10.18
CA ASN A 137 -6.25 -8.83 10.96
C ASN A 137 -6.32 -7.44 10.32
N LEU A 138 -6.68 -7.38 9.03
CA LEU A 138 -6.72 -6.12 8.29
C LEU A 138 -7.75 -5.12 8.86
N ALA A 139 -8.90 -5.62 9.31
CA ALA A 139 -9.98 -4.77 9.83
C ALA A 139 -9.63 -4.06 11.15
N GLY A 140 -8.68 -4.60 11.92
CA GLY A 140 -8.22 -4.00 13.17
C GLY A 140 -7.12 -2.95 12.99
N VAL A 141 -6.69 -2.69 11.76
CA VAL A 141 -5.60 -1.75 11.48
C VAL A 141 -6.15 -0.34 11.42
N PRO A 142 -5.63 0.61 12.23
CA PRO A 142 -5.99 2.01 12.12
C PRO A 142 -5.63 2.57 10.73
N VAL A 143 -6.55 3.29 10.11
CA VAL A 143 -6.39 3.89 8.77
C VAL A 143 -6.96 5.30 8.72
N GLU A 144 -6.46 6.07 7.77
CA GLU A 144 -6.84 7.45 7.46
C GLU A 144 -7.15 7.61 5.97
N ARG A 145 -7.79 8.73 5.62
CA ARG A 145 -8.21 9.03 4.25
C ARG A 145 -7.38 10.17 3.70
N PHE A 146 -6.76 9.95 2.54
CA PHE A 146 -6.01 10.96 1.81
C PHE A 146 -6.71 11.27 0.48
N ASN A 147 -6.80 12.55 0.14
CA ASN A 147 -7.34 12.98 -1.14
C ASN A 147 -6.28 12.86 -2.23
N ASN A 148 -6.69 12.44 -3.41
CA ASN A 148 -5.89 12.47 -4.62
C ASN A 148 -6.71 13.06 -5.79
N PRO A 149 -6.08 13.38 -6.93
CA PRO A 149 -6.77 13.99 -8.08
C PRO A 149 -7.98 13.20 -8.63
N ARG A 150 -8.14 11.92 -8.26
CA ARG A 150 -9.18 11.01 -8.77
C ARG A 150 -10.09 10.44 -7.66
N GLY A 151 -10.03 10.98 -6.44
CA GLY A 151 -10.88 10.57 -5.31
C GLY A 151 -10.11 10.49 -4.00
N THR A 152 -10.40 9.46 -3.21
CA THR A 152 -9.79 9.26 -1.89
C THR A 152 -9.14 7.88 -1.85
N VAL A 153 -7.98 7.81 -1.20
CA VAL A 153 -7.28 6.56 -0.90
C VAL A 153 -7.23 6.33 0.61
N VAL A 154 -7.33 5.06 1.03
CA VAL A 154 -7.24 4.65 2.43
C VAL A 154 -5.79 4.27 2.73
N VAL A 155 -5.18 4.89 3.72
CA VAL A 155 -3.75 4.73 4.08
C VAL A 155 -3.66 4.32 5.55
N SER A 156 -2.73 3.44 5.93
CA SER A 156 -2.46 3.17 7.36
C SER A 156 -2.03 4.44 8.08
N THR A 157 -2.39 4.60 9.36
CA THR A 157 -1.89 5.73 10.18
C THR A 157 -0.37 5.70 10.29
N VAL A 158 0.27 6.76 10.77
CA VAL A 158 1.72 6.81 11.04
C VAL A 158 2.16 5.60 11.88
N GLU A 159 1.44 5.30 12.96
CA GLU A 159 1.78 4.23 13.89
C GLU A 159 1.57 2.84 13.27
N ALA A 160 0.45 2.64 12.57
CA ALA A 160 0.18 1.40 11.87
C ALA A 160 1.20 1.15 10.74
N THR A 161 1.65 2.22 10.07
CA THR A 161 2.71 2.17 9.05
C THR A 161 4.03 1.73 9.67
N ALA A 162 4.43 2.32 10.80
CA ALA A 162 5.64 1.94 11.53
C ALA A 162 5.64 0.44 11.93
N ILE A 163 4.50 -0.05 12.43
CA ILE A 163 4.31 -1.47 12.77
C ILE A 163 4.44 -2.37 11.54
N ASP A 164 3.83 -1.99 10.42
CA ASP A 164 3.90 -2.77 9.18
C ASP A 164 5.31 -2.77 8.58
N LEU A 165 6.04 -1.65 8.61
CA LEU A 165 7.43 -1.58 8.13
C LEU A 165 8.32 -2.59 8.85
N VAL A 166 8.18 -2.70 10.17
CA VAL A 166 8.91 -3.69 10.97
C VAL A 166 8.41 -5.12 10.71
N GLY A 167 7.10 -5.30 10.59
CA GLY A 167 6.48 -6.60 10.33
C GLY A 167 6.83 -7.19 8.97
N TYR A 168 7.01 -6.34 7.97
CA TYR A 168 7.29 -6.68 6.59
C TYR A 168 8.59 -6.04 6.09
N MET A 169 9.62 -5.99 6.94
CA MET A 169 10.91 -5.34 6.67
C MET A 169 11.55 -5.75 5.34
N HIS A 170 11.42 -7.01 4.94
CA HIS A 170 11.88 -7.52 3.63
C HIS A 170 11.19 -6.86 2.42
N ARG A 171 9.99 -6.28 2.60
CA ARG A 171 9.24 -5.51 1.58
C ARG A 171 9.54 -4.02 1.66
N ALA A 172 10.19 -3.57 2.73
CA ALA A 172 10.59 -2.19 2.94
C ALA A 172 12.08 -1.94 2.63
N GLY A 173 12.77 -2.93 2.06
CA GLY A 173 14.18 -2.80 1.65
C GLY A 173 15.19 -3.14 2.74
N GLY A 174 14.78 -3.77 3.84
CA GLY A 174 15.69 -4.21 4.91
C GLY A 174 15.63 -3.36 6.18
N LEU A 175 16.46 -3.72 7.15
CA LEU A 175 16.45 -3.14 8.50
C LEU A 175 16.84 -1.66 8.49
N ASP A 176 17.91 -1.33 7.78
CA ASP A 176 18.48 0.02 7.75
C ASP A 176 17.51 1.03 7.11
N ARG A 177 16.92 0.65 5.97
CA ARG A 177 15.89 1.48 5.33
C ARG A 177 14.64 1.64 6.19
N VAL A 178 14.26 0.61 6.95
CA VAL A 178 13.17 0.73 7.92
C VAL A 178 13.56 1.69 9.05
N ALA A 179 14.78 1.62 9.57
CA ALA A 179 15.25 2.54 10.60
C ALA A 179 15.21 4.00 10.12
N GLY A 180 15.73 4.29 8.91
CA GLY A 180 15.67 5.66 8.35
C GLY A 180 14.24 6.18 8.18
N VAL A 181 13.30 5.35 7.70
CA VAL A 181 11.89 5.77 7.60
C VAL A 181 11.26 5.98 8.98
N LEU A 182 11.67 5.20 9.98
CA LEU A 182 11.16 5.32 11.35
C LEU A 182 11.67 6.59 12.06
N SER A 183 12.84 7.13 11.70
CA SER A 183 13.29 8.41 12.27
C SER A 183 12.37 9.55 11.84
N GLU A 184 11.98 9.58 10.56
CA GLU A 184 11.03 10.58 10.02
C GLU A 184 9.61 10.36 10.60
N LEU A 185 9.09 9.13 10.57
CA LEU A 185 7.75 8.83 11.11
C LEU A 185 7.65 9.09 12.62
N GLY A 186 8.78 9.02 13.35
CA GLY A 186 8.84 9.24 14.79
C GLY A 186 8.45 10.64 15.22
N GLU A 187 8.62 11.65 14.36
CA GLU A 187 8.32 13.06 14.66
C GLU A 187 6.82 13.33 14.83
N ASP A 188 5.98 12.63 14.06
CA ASP A 188 4.52 12.78 14.05
C ASP A 188 3.79 11.68 14.85
N MET A 189 4.53 10.84 15.56
CA MET A 189 3.99 9.63 16.18
C MET A 189 3.28 9.92 17.51
N ASP A 190 2.02 9.50 17.64
CA ASP A 190 1.31 9.56 18.92
C ASP A 190 1.55 8.28 19.75
N PRO A 191 2.07 8.38 20.99
CA PRO A 191 2.43 7.21 21.81
C PRO A 191 1.26 6.29 22.15
N GLU A 192 0.07 6.84 22.39
CA GLU A 192 -1.12 6.05 22.76
C GLU A 192 -1.73 5.39 21.53
N ARG A 193 -1.80 6.11 20.41
CA ARG A 193 -2.20 5.53 19.12
C ARG A 193 -1.24 4.44 18.68
N LEU A 194 0.05 4.52 19.05
CA LEU A 194 1.04 3.48 18.78
C LEU A 194 0.75 2.19 19.55
N VAL A 195 0.38 2.32 20.82
CA VAL A 195 -0.08 1.18 21.62
C VAL A 195 -1.34 0.56 21.00
N GLU A 196 -2.33 1.37 20.64
CA GLU A 196 -3.57 0.87 20.01
C GLU A 196 -3.29 0.16 18.68
N ALA A 197 -2.48 0.76 17.81
CA ALA A 197 -2.09 0.15 16.55
C ALA A 197 -1.35 -1.17 16.76
N SER A 198 -0.49 -1.27 17.79
CA SER A 198 0.30 -2.48 18.08
C SER A 198 -0.57 -3.71 18.40
N LYS A 199 -1.77 -3.51 18.97
CA LYS A 199 -2.73 -4.58 19.29
C LYS A 199 -3.24 -5.31 18.04
N SER A 200 -3.15 -4.67 16.87
CA SER A 200 -3.54 -5.26 15.59
C SER A 200 -2.44 -6.15 14.98
N ALA A 201 -1.29 -6.31 15.63
CA ALA A 201 -0.12 -7.05 15.17
C ALA A 201 0.41 -8.05 16.19
N SER A 202 1.42 -8.84 15.81
CA SER A 202 2.13 -9.72 16.75
C SER A 202 2.93 -8.86 17.73
N ILE A 203 2.95 -9.24 19.01
CA ILE A 203 3.79 -8.57 20.02
C ILE A 203 5.27 -8.50 19.62
N ARG A 204 5.75 -9.47 18.81
CA ARG A 204 7.12 -9.48 18.26
C ARG A 204 7.42 -8.28 17.37
N TRP A 205 6.41 -7.70 16.71
CA TRP A 205 6.57 -6.50 15.89
C TRP A 205 6.72 -5.27 16.78
N ALA A 206 5.91 -5.17 17.84
CA ALA A 206 6.04 -4.12 18.85
C ALA A 206 7.41 -4.16 19.55
N GLN A 207 7.91 -5.35 19.91
CA GLN A 207 9.24 -5.53 20.51
C GLN A 207 10.36 -4.97 19.62
N ARG A 208 10.31 -5.25 18.31
CA ARG A 208 11.29 -4.73 17.34
C ARG A 208 11.12 -3.23 17.10
N LEU A 209 9.88 -2.78 16.94
CA LEU A 209 9.56 -1.39 16.65
C LEU A 209 10.02 -0.47 17.77
N GLY A 210 9.71 -0.82 19.01
CA GLY A 210 10.12 -0.02 20.16
C GLY A 210 11.63 0.11 20.26
N TYR A 211 12.38 -0.98 20.05
CA TYR A 211 13.84 -0.93 20.02
C TYR A 211 14.37 -0.05 18.88
N LEU A 212 13.78 -0.15 17.69
CA LEU A 212 14.19 0.65 16.53
C LEU A 212 13.91 2.13 16.72
N LEU A 213 12.75 2.50 17.28
CA LEU A 213 12.39 3.88 17.56
C LEU A 213 13.33 4.52 18.60
N GLU A 214 13.73 3.78 19.66
CA GLU A 214 14.76 4.28 20.59
C GLU A 214 16.11 4.47 19.90
N HIS A 215 16.48 3.53 19.03
CA HIS A 215 17.74 3.58 18.31
C HIS A 215 17.85 4.81 17.40
N VAL A 216 16.74 5.23 16.79
CA VAL A 216 16.69 6.40 15.89
C VAL A 216 16.33 7.72 16.60
N GLY A 217 16.35 7.75 17.93
CA GLY A 217 16.14 8.97 18.71
C GLY A 217 14.68 9.33 19.00
N ALA A 218 13.71 8.51 18.60
CA ALA A 218 12.28 8.69 18.90
C ALA A 218 11.89 8.07 20.27
N ALA A 219 12.77 8.14 21.26
CA ALA A 219 12.66 7.39 22.52
C ALA A 219 11.50 7.86 23.42
N ASP A 220 11.19 9.16 23.44
CA ASP A 220 10.12 9.71 24.28
C ASP A 220 8.74 9.21 23.82
N GLY A 221 8.59 8.92 22.53
CA GLY A 221 7.35 8.44 21.93
C GLY A 221 7.01 6.97 22.24
N VAL A 222 7.94 6.19 22.82
CA VAL A 222 7.78 4.74 22.96
C VAL A 222 7.59 4.24 24.40
N VAL A 223 7.57 5.12 25.39
CA VAL A 223 7.40 4.71 26.80
C VAL A 223 6.12 3.88 27.01
N PRO A 224 4.93 4.28 26.50
CA PRO A 224 3.71 3.47 26.62
C PRO A 224 3.84 2.11 25.91
N LEU A 225 4.49 2.08 24.74
CA LEU A 225 4.73 0.84 24.01
C LEU A 225 5.66 -0.11 24.77
N LYS A 226 6.69 0.41 25.44
CA LYS A 226 7.61 -0.37 26.28
C LYS A 226 6.85 -1.06 27.41
N GLU A 227 5.96 -0.33 28.08
CA GLU A 227 5.14 -0.89 29.15
C GLU A 227 4.18 -1.97 28.61
N HIS A 228 3.55 -1.71 27.46
CA HIS A 228 2.73 -2.71 26.78
C HIS A 228 3.52 -4.00 26.48
N VAL A 229 4.76 -3.87 25.99
CA VAL A 229 5.65 -5.01 25.72
C VAL A 229 6.02 -5.75 27.01
N ARG A 230 6.37 -5.05 28.09
CA ARG A 230 6.72 -5.67 29.38
C ARG A 230 5.59 -6.53 29.93
N GLN A 231 4.34 -6.07 29.80
CA GLN A 231 3.14 -6.78 30.26
C GLN A 231 2.76 -7.99 29.39
N ARG A 232 2.90 -7.85 28.06
CA ARG A 232 2.36 -8.85 27.11
C ARG A 232 3.40 -9.84 26.59
N ALA A 233 4.63 -9.41 26.36
CA ALA A 233 5.68 -10.28 25.82
C ALA A 233 6.18 -11.25 26.89
N ARG A 234 6.24 -12.54 26.56
CA ARG A 234 6.78 -13.58 27.46
C ARG A 234 8.18 -14.03 27.04
N ASN A 235 8.47 -14.01 25.75
CA ASN A 235 9.70 -14.53 25.16
C ASN A 235 10.53 -13.44 24.52
N TYR A 236 11.83 -13.71 24.39
CA TYR A 236 12.70 -12.92 23.54
C TYR A 236 12.39 -13.17 22.06
N THR A 237 12.56 -12.16 21.22
CA THR A 237 12.54 -12.30 19.75
C THR A 237 13.80 -11.68 19.15
N THR A 238 14.19 -12.09 17.95
CA THR A 238 15.32 -11.48 17.23
C THR A 238 14.92 -10.15 16.60
N LEU A 239 15.85 -9.19 16.57
CA LEU A 239 15.69 -7.91 15.87
C LEU A 239 15.48 -8.16 14.37
N LEU A 240 16.40 -8.90 13.74
CA LEU A 240 16.35 -9.29 12.34
C LEU A 240 16.06 -10.80 12.21
N PRO A 241 14.85 -11.22 11.77
CA PRO A 241 14.48 -12.63 11.72
C PRO A 241 15.36 -13.52 10.83
N SER A 242 15.97 -12.93 9.80
CA SER A 242 16.77 -13.65 8.80
C SER A 242 18.25 -13.80 9.19
N ALA A 243 18.71 -13.15 10.26
CA ALA A 243 20.09 -13.23 10.73
C ALA A 243 20.23 -14.21 11.90
N ASP A 244 21.42 -14.80 12.04
CA ASP A 244 21.74 -15.65 13.18
C ASP A 244 21.76 -14.84 14.48
N ALA A 245 21.44 -15.47 15.61
CA ALA A 245 21.35 -14.85 16.92
C ALA A 245 22.30 -15.46 17.96
N ILE A 246 23.22 -16.34 17.54
CA ILE A 246 24.25 -16.90 18.42
C ILE A 246 25.08 -15.76 19.02
N GLY A 247 25.13 -15.70 20.35
CA GLY A 247 25.88 -14.67 21.08
C GLY A 247 25.29 -13.25 21.04
N ALA A 248 24.12 -13.04 20.41
CA ALA A 248 23.54 -11.72 20.26
C ALA A 248 23.24 -11.05 21.61
N PRO A 249 23.63 -9.77 21.81
CA PRO A 249 23.27 -8.99 22.99
C PRO A 249 21.77 -8.97 23.25
N ARG A 250 21.38 -8.84 24.51
CA ARG A 250 19.97 -8.82 24.93
C ARG A 250 19.53 -7.43 25.35
N SER A 251 18.53 -6.88 24.66
CA SER A 251 17.73 -5.78 25.20
C SER A 251 16.67 -6.36 26.13
N LYS A 252 16.85 -6.19 27.44
CA LYS A 252 15.93 -6.72 28.45
C LYS A 252 14.58 -6.03 28.41
N ASP A 253 14.57 -4.72 28.20
CA ASP A 253 13.35 -3.90 28.17
C ASP A 253 12.40 -4.31 27.04
N TRP A 254 12.94 -4.54 25.85
CA TRP A 254 12.16 -4.96 24.68
C TRP A 254 12.05 -6.49 24.56
N ARG A 255 12.71 -7.24 25.45
CA ARG A 255 12.91 -8.69 25.32
C ARG A 255 13.37 -9.02 23.90
N LEU A 256 14.47 -8.43 23.46
CA LEU A 256 14.97 -8.53 22.10
C LEU A 256 16.40 -9.07 22.08
N LEU A 257 16.70 -9.98 21.15
CA LEU A 257 18.07 -10.36 20.78
C LEU A 257 18.50 -9.41 19.66
N VAL A 258 19.47 -8.56 19.94
CA VAL A 258 20.01 -7.56 19.00
C VAL A 258 21.03 -8.26 18.10
N ASN A 259 20.53 -8.87 17.03
CA ASN A 259 21.29 -9.78 16.17
C ASN A 259 21.64 -9.18 14.80
N ALA A 260 21.60 -7.86 14.69
CA ALA A 260 22.01 -7.09 13.54
C ALA A 260 22.44 -5.69 14.01
N SER A 261 23.41 -5.08 13.31
CA SER A 261 23.67 -3.64 13.40
C SER A 261 22.61 -2.88 12.62
N ILE A 262 22.41 -1.62 12.99
CA ILE A 262 21.53 -0.69 12.29
C ILE A 262 22.42 0.46 11.84
N GLU A 263 22.45 0.70 10.53
CA GLU A 263 23.11 1.85 9.92
C GLU A 263 22.01 2.72 9.32
N ALA A 264 21.45 3.63 10.10
CA ALA A 264 20.52 4.61 9.55
C ALA A 264 21.32 5.64 8.74
N ASP A 265 21.01 5.78 7.45
CA ASP A 265 21.54 6.87 6.63
C ASP A 265 21.09 8.20 7.28
N ALA A 266 22.06 8.98 7.75
CA ALA A 266 21.85 10.32 8.32
C ALA A 266 21.71 11.39 7.23
#